data_AF-A0A509LKM9-F1
#
_entry.id   AF-A0A509LKM9-F1
#
_cell.length_a   1.000
_cell.length_b   1.000
_cell.length_c   1.000
_cell.angle_alpha   90.00
_cell.angle_beta   90.00
_cell.angle_gamma   90.00
#
_symmetry.space_group_name_H-M   'P 1'
#
loop_
_entity.id
_entity.type
_entity.pdbx_description
1 polymer ?
#
loop_
_entity_poly.entity_id
_entity_poly.type
_entity_poly.pdbx_seq_one_letter_code
_entity_poly.pdbx_strand_id
1 'polypeptide(L)' 'MDGYFGIHRQLLISDLWLDEPFTRGQAWVDLIGLANYRDGFIRVRGIKVDVKRGQVGWSK' A
#
# COMPACT_ATOMS: atom_id res chain seq x y z
N MET A 1 -15.82 11.23 17.08
CA MET A 1 -15.91 9.80 17.41
C MET A 1 -14.49 9.30 17.30
N ASP A 2 -13.81 9.21 18.44
CA ASP A 2 -12.36 9.01 18.48
C ASP A 2 -12.12 7.52 18.68
N GLY A 3 -12.04 6.80 17.56
CA GLY A 3 -11.78 5.38 17.53
C GLY A 3 -11.11 5.00 16.22
N TYR A 4 -9.86 4.56 16.28
CA TYR A 4 -9.17 3.99 15.13
C TYR A 4 -9.31 2.46 15.18
N PHE A 5 -9.67 1.86 14.05
CA PHE A 5 -9.58 0.41 13.87
C PHE A 5 -8.46 0.10 12.86
N GLY A 6 -7.56 -0.80 13.24
CA GLY A 6 -6.51 -1.29 12.35
C GLY A 6 -7.04 -2.40 11.46
N ILE A 7 -6.62 -2.40 10.19
CA ILE A 7 -6.93 -3.45 9.22
C ILE A 7 -5.66 -4.19 8.79
N HIS A 8 -5.80 -5.50 8.53
CA HIS A 8 -4.69 -6.30 8.02
C HIS A 8 -4.44 -6.01 6.54
N ARG A 9 -3.17 -5.91 6.14
CA ARG A 9 -2.78 -5.59 4.74
C ARG A 9 -3.21 -6.63 3.71
N GLN A 10 -3.56 -7.85 4.15
CA GLN A 10 -4.16 -8.87 3.27
C GLN A 10 -5.51 -8.45 2.71
N LEU A 11 -6.18 -7.44 3.29
CA LEU A 11 -7.40 -6.87 2.73
C LEU A 11 -7.22 -6.51 1.25
N LEU A 12 -6.08 -5.90 0.88
CA LEU A 12 -5.83 -5.39 -0.48
C LEU A 12 -5.79 -6.48 -1.56
N ILE A 13 -5.69 -7.75 -1.16
CA ILE A 13 -5.62 -8.92 -2.05
C ILE A 13 -6.71 -9.94 -1.75
N SER A 14 -7.69 -9.61 -0.90
CA SER A 14 -8.76 -10.53 -0.56
C SER A 14 -9.80 -10.57 -1.67
N ASP A 15 -10.44 -11.72 -1.87
CA ASP A 15 -11.47 -11.88 -2.89
C ASP A 15 -12.60 -10.85 -2.69
N LEU A 16 -13.03 -10.64 -1.43
CA LEU A 16 -14.06 -9.67 -1.09
C LEU A 16 -13.68 -8.22 -1.44
N TRP A 17 -12.40 -7.85 -1.29
CA TRP A 17 -11.95 -6.49 -1.63
C TRP A 17 -11.90 -6.27 -3.14
N LEU A 18 -11.70 -7.33 -3.93
CA LEU A 18 -11.54 -7.28 -5.38
C LEU A 18 -12.83 -7.60 -6.15
N ASP A 19 -13.89 -8.03 -5.46
CA ASP A 19 -15.16 -8.50 -6.05
C ASP A 19 -15.92 -7.39 -6.78
N GLU A 20 -15.90 -6.18 -6.24
CA GLU A 20 -16.65 -5.03 -6.76
C GLU A 20 -15.82 -4.15 -7.70
N PRO A 21 -16.44 -3.45 -8.68
CA PRO A 21 -15.76 -2.47 -9.50
C PRO A 21 -15.00 -1.44 -8.67
N PHE A 22 -13.76 -1.13 -9.07
CA PHE A 22 -12.87 -0.29 -8.29
C PHE A 22 -13.46 1.09 -7.97
N THR A 23 -13.63 1.35 -6.68
CA THR A 23 -14.26 2.55 -6.14
C THR A 23 -13.22 3.55 -5.63
N ARG A 24 -13.64 4.82 -5.46
CA ARG A 24 -12.81 5.84 -4.81
C ARG A 24 -12.46 5.50 -3.35
N GLY A 25 -13.34 4.76 -2.66
CA GLY A 25 -13.10 4.28 -1.30
C GLY A 25 -11.98 3.24 -1.24
N GLN A 26 -12.04 2.25 -2.14
CA GLN A 26 -10.94 1.28 -2.29
C GLN A 26 -9.64 1.98 -2.66
N ALA A 27 -9.67 2.91 -3.62
CA ALA A 27 -8.48 3.68 -4.01
C ALA A 27 -7.81 4.39 -2.84
N TRP A 28 -8.58 4.99 -1.94
CA TRP A 28 -8.02 5.67 -0.77
C TRP A 28 -7.34 4.71 0.21
N VAL A 29 -7.93 3.54 0.45
CA VAL A 29 -7.33 2.50 1.31
C VAL A 29 -6.10 1.88 0.64
N ASP A 30 -6.16 1.61 -0.67
CA ASP A 30 -5.05 1.09 -1.47
C ASP A 30 -3.85 2.05 -1.44
N LEU A 31 -4.07 3.37 -1.51
CA LEU A 31 -3.01 4.39 -1.40
C LEU A 31 -2.26 4.28 -0.06
N ILE A 32 -2.95 4.04 1.05
CA ILE A 32 -2.32 3.80 2.36
C ILE A 32 -1.57 2.46 2.32
N GLY A 33 -2.16 1.47 1.68
CA GLY A 33 -1.58 0.16 1.41
C GLY A 33 -0.24 0.18 0.68
N LEU A 34 -0.02 1.14 -0.22
CA LEU A 34 1.23 1.26 -0.99
C LEU A 34 2.45 1.60 -0.12
N ALA A 35 2.25 2.18 1.07
CA ALA A 35 3.35 2.51 1.96
C ALA A 35 4.04 1.25 2.51
N ASN A 36 5.37 1.29 2.58
CA ASN A 36 6.18 0.21 3.12
C ASN A 36 5.86 -0.05 4.60
N TYR A 37 5.48 -1.28 4.94
CA TYR A 37 5.29 -1.69 6.34
C TYR A 37 6.63 -1.81 7.10
N ARG A 38 7.71 -2.15 6.39
CA ARG A 38 9.08 -2.27 6.90
C ARG A 38 10.06 -1.65 5.92
N ASP A 39 11.26 -1.33 6.39
CA ASP A 39 12.35 -0.87 5.51
C ASP A 39 12.56 -1.84 4.35
N GLY A 40 12.74 -1.28 3.16
CA GLY A 40 12.95 -2.01 1.92
C GLY A 40 13.76 -1.18 0.94
N PHE A 41 13.73 -1.58 -0.33
CA PHE A 41 14.40 -0.86 -1.41
C PHE A 41 13.68 -1.14 -2.73
N ILE A 42 13.85 -0.23 -3.69
CA ILE A 42 13.51 -0.44 -5.10
C ILE A 42 14.79 -0.33 -5.94
N ARG A 43 14.77 -0.92 -7.15
CA ARG A 43 15.85 -0.74 -8.13
C ARG A 43 15.35 0.13 -9.27
N VAL A 44 16.00 1.27 -9.47
CA VAL A 44 15.69 2.21 -10.55
C VAL A 44 16.91 2.33 -11.43
N ARG A 45 16.83 1.86 -12.69
CA ARG A 45 17.95 1.89 -13.66
C ARG A 45 19.25 1.28 -13.12
N GLY A 46 19.12 0.14 -12.42
CA GLY A 46 20.26 -0.55 -11.79
C GLY A 46 20.72 0.03 -10.46
N ILE A 47 20.23 1.20 -10.04
CA ILE A 47 20.57 1.84 -8.77
C ILE A 47 19.62 1.35 -7.68
N LYS A 48 20.18 0.90 -6.55
CA LYS A 48 19.39 0.58 -5.35
C LYS A 48 19.00 1.88 -4.63
N VAL A 49 17.71 2.10 -4.47
CA VAL A 49 17.14 3.22 -3.72
C VAL A 49 16.44 2.65 -2.49
N ASP A 50 16.91 3.02 -1.30
CA ASP A 50 16.28 2.59 -0.05
C ASP A 50 14.92 3.28 0.13
N VAL A 51 13.94 2.52 0.61
CA VAL A 51 12.57 2.99 0.88
C VAL A 51 12.21 2.60 2.31
N LYS A 52 12.20 3.58 3.20
CA LYS A 52 11.96 3.40 4.63
C LYS A 52 10.50 3.05 4.92
N ARG A 53 10.24 2.50 6.11
CA ARG A 53 8.87 2.30 6.60
C ARG A 53 8.06 3.59 6.46
N GLY A 54 6.83 3.47 5.94
CA GLY A 54 5.92 4.59 5.68
C GLY A 54 6.16 5.31 4.35
N GLN A 55 7.27 5.05 3.64
CA GLN A 55 7.52 5.63 2.32
C GLN A 55 6.91 4.76 1.21
N VAL A 56 6.61 5.40 0.08
CA VAL A 56 6.18 4.74 -1.15
C VAL A 56 7.32 4.84 -2.16
N GLY A 57 7.79 3.69 -2.64
CA GLY A 57 8.71 3.61 -3.76
C GLY A 57 7.93 3.43 -5.06
N TRP A 58 8.22 4.24 -6.08
CA TRP A 58 7.59 4.10 -7.40
C TRP A 58 8.65 4.17 -8.50
N SER A 59 8.51 3.29 -9.49
CA SER A 59 9.28 3.32 -10.74
C SER A 59 8.31 2.99 -11.87
N LYS A 60 8.47 3.71 -12.99
CA LYS A 60 7.79 3.42 -14.25
C LYS A 60 8.46 2.25 -14.96
#